data_AF-A0A4S8M3M6-F1
#
_entry.id   AF-A0A4S8M3M6-F1
#
_cell.length_a   1.000
_cell.length_b   1.000
_cell.length_c   1.000
_cell.angle_alpha   90.00
_cell.angle_beta   90.00
_cell.angle_gamma   90.00
#
_symmetry.space_group_name_H-M   'P 1'
#
loop_
_entity.id
_entity.type
_entity.pdbx_description
1 polymer ?
#
loop_
_entity_poly.entity_id
_entity_poly.type
_entity_poly.pdbx_seq_one_letter_code
_entity_poly.pdbx_strand_id
1 'polypeptide(L)' 'MINKKTDSQPIAGLQLLMSDGQWKYVRHYPDHIIVQLGDSMEFLTGVLKALPHRVLEPPEGSKTFEKTRHLLLCSLPPRH' A
#
# COMPACT_ATOMS: atom_id res chain seq x y z
N MET A 1 7.81 26.39 -19.84
CA MET A 1 6.84 25.80 -18.89
C MET A 1 6.05 24.73 -19.60
N ILE A 2 6.42 23.45 -19.46
CA ILE A 2 5.57 22.33 -19.89
C ILE A 2 5.50 21.43 -18.67
N ASN A 3 4.38 21.51 -17.95
CA ASN A 3 4.14 20.77 -16.73
C ASN A 3 3.89 19.31 -17.11
N LYS A 4 4.95 18.54 -17.35
CA LYS A 4 4.84 17.08 -17.49
C LYS A 4 4.53 16.52 -16.12
N LYS A 5 3.24 16.46 -15.79
CA LYS A 5 2.71 15.62 -14.72
C LYS A 5 3.04 14.18 -15.14
N THR A 6 4.14 13.65 -14.62
CA THR A 6 4.52 12.25 -14.82
C THR A 6 3.47 11.41 -14.11
N ASP A 7 2.47 10.96 -14.86
CA ASP A 7 1.52 9.93 -14.47
C ASP A 7 2.29 8.65 -14.23
N SER A 8 2.80 8.59 -13.01
CA SER A 8 3.38 7.42 -12.39
C SER A 8 2.21 6.45 -12.21
N GLN A 9 1.81 5.75 -13.27
CA GLN A 9 0.66 4.84 -13.22
C GLN A 9 1.10 3.49 -12.65
N PRO A 10 0.72 3.15 -11.42
CA PRO A 10 1.36 2.06 -10.71
C PRO A 10 0.29 1.21 -10.03
N ILE A 11 -0.68 0.75 -10.80
CA ILE A 11 -1.76 -0.12 -10.32
C ILE A 11 -2.32 0.32 -8.95
N ALA A 12 -2.95 1.49 -8.91
CA ALA A 12 -3.45 2.11 -7.69
C ALA A 12 -4.72 1.41 -7.16
N GLY A 13 -4.57 0.21 -6.63
CA GLY A 13 -5.66 -0.58 -6.05
C GLY A 13 -5.60 -0.70 -4.52
N LEU A 14 -4.44 -0.43 -3.93
CA LEU A 14 -4.24 -0.53 -2.49
C LEU A 14 -4.98 0.61 -1.79
N GLN A 15 -5.82 0.26 -0.82
CA GLN A 15 -6.51 1.18 0.07
C GLN A 15 -6.14 0.90 1.52
N LEU A 16 -6.05 1.97 2.30
CA LEU A 16 -5.90 1.94 3.76
C LEU A 16 -7.17 2.47 4.42
N LEU A 17 -7.57 1.87 5.54
CA LEU A 17 -8.60 2.40 6.41
C LEU A 17 -7.98 3.47 7.32
N MET A 18 -8.43 4.70 7.15
CA MET A 18 -7.97 5.84 7.95
C MET A 18 -8.74 5.93 9.27
N SER A 19 -8.23 6.71 10.22
CA SER A 19 -8.85 6.92 11.54
C SER A 19 -10.23 7.57 11.48
N ASP A 20 -10.56 8.26 10.38
CA ASP A 20 -11.88 8.83 10.10
C ASP A 20 -12.88 7.79 9.56
N GLY A 21 -12.49 6.52 9.48
CA GLY A 21 -13.31 5.43 8.95
C GLY A 21 -13.39 5.40 7.43
N GLN A 22 -12.67 6.28 6.73
CA GLN A 22 -12.69 6.34 5.27
C GLN A 22 -11.57 5.49 4.67
N TRP A 23 -11.91 4.78 3.60
CA TRP A 23 -10.92 4.08 2.77
C TRP A 23 -10.29 5.07 1.79
N LYS A 24 -8.96 5.16 1.81
CA LYS A 24 -8.21 6.05 0.91
C LYS A 24 -7.20 5.25 0.09
N TYR A 25 -7.11 5.55 -1.21
CA TYR A 25 -6.12 4.93 -2.08
C TYR A 25 -4.71 5.40 -1.73
N VAL A 26 -3.77 4.46 -1.70
CA VAL A 26 -2.36 4.79 -1.47
C VAL A 26 -1.80 5.40 -2.75
N ARG A 27 -1.26 6.61 -2.63
CA ARG A 27 -0.52 7.24 -3.73
C ARG A 27 0.83 6.56 -3.88
N HIS A 28 1.14 6.17 -5.10
CA HIS A 28 2.44 5.64 -5.44
C HIS A 28 3.32 6.71 -6.07
N TYR A 29 4.61 6.57 -5.82
CA TYR A 29 5.67 7.38 -6.39
C TYR A 29 6.64 6.44 -7.12
N PRO A 30 7.10 6.76 -8.36
CA PRO A 30 8.09 5.96 -9.07
C PRO A 30 9.32 5.73 -8.21
N ASP A 31 9.91 4.54 -8.29
CA ASP A 31 11.12 4.18 -7.54
C ASP A 31 10.97 4.19 -6.01
N HIS A 32 9.73 4.18 -5.51
CA HIS A 32 9.43 4.04 -4.07
C HIS A 32 8.76 2.70 -3.79
N ILE A 33 9.02 2.17 -2.60
CA ILE A 33 8.32 1.01 -2.06
C ILE A 33 7.31 1.45 -1.01
N ILE A 34 6.20 0.72 -0.93
CA ILE A 34 5.21 0.88 0.14
C ILE A 34 5.49 -0.21 1.17
N VAL A 35 5.71 0.18 2.42
CA VAL A 35 5.92 -0.74 3.54
C VAL A 35 4.73 -0.65 4.48
N GLN A 36 4.15 -1.79 4.79
CA GLN A 36 3.11 -1.92 5.81
C GLN A 36 3.67 -2.64 7.03
N LEU A 37 3.34 -2.13 8.21
CA LEU A 37 3.60 -2.79 9.48
C LEU A 37 2.48 -3.78 9.78
N GLY A 38 2.88 -5.00 10.16
CA GLY A 38 1.95 -6.04 10.59
C GLY A 38 1.82 -6.13 12.10
N ASP A 39 0.91 -6.99 12.55
CA ASP A 39 0.51 -7.16 13.95
C ASP A 39 1.68 -7.45 14.90
N SER A 40 2.72 -8.14 14.42
CA SER A 40 3.92 -8.40 15.23
C SER A 40 4.65 -7.11 15.63
N MET A 41 4.68 -6.10 14.76
CA MET A 41 5.29 -4.80 15.07
C MET A 41 4.43 -4.01 16.07
N GLU A 42 3.11 -4.12 15.94
CA GLU A 42 2.19 -3.53 16.91
C GLU A 42 2.36 -4.17 18.29
N PHE A 43 2.44 -5.51 18.33
CA PHE A 43 2.70 -6.25 19.57
C PHE A 43 4.03 -5.87 20.22
N LEU A 44 5.10 -5.69 19.43
CA LEU A 44 6.42 -5.34 19.95
C LEU A 44 6.53 -3.90 20.45
N THR A 45 5.91 -2.95 19.76
CA THR A 45 6.11 -1.52 20.02
C THR A 45 5.01 -0.90 20.86
N GLY A 46 3.80 -1.47 20.86
CA GLY A 46 2.61 -0.91 21.52
C GLY A 46 2.09 0.40 20.93
N VAL A 47 2.85 1.06 20.05
CA VAL A 47 2.56 2.40 19.50
C VAL A 47 2.33 2.41 17.99
N LEU A 48 2.94 1.49 17.23
CA LEU A 48 2.79 1.42 15.78
C LEU A 48 1.62 0.50 15.42
N LYS A 49 0.52 1.09 14.94
CA LYS A 49 -0.70 0.36 14.60
C LYS A 49 -0.62 -0.32 13.23
N ALA A 50 -1.00 -1.59 13.18
CA ALA A 50 -1.25 -2.28 11.93
C ALA A 50 -2.58 -1.76 11.34
N LEU A 51 -2.50 -1.00 10.25
CA LEU A 51 -3.68 -0.44 9.62
C LEU A 51 -4.38 -1.48 8.72
N PRO A 52 -5.71 -1.62 8.79
CA PRO A 52 -6.44 -2.43 7.84
C PRO A 52 -6.20 -1.94 6.41
N HIS A 53 -5.94 -2.88 5.51
CA HIS A 53 -5.65 -2.62 4.11
C HIS A 53 -6.41 -3.59 3.22
N ARG A 54 -6.74 -3.15 2.01
CA ARG A 54 -7.39 -4.00 1.00
C ARG A 54 -6.95 -3.59 -0.41
N VAL A 55 -7.12 -4.50 -1.36
CA VAL A 55 -6.89 -4.21 -2.77
C VAL A 55 -8.24 -4.23 -3.49
N LEU A 56 -8.59 -3.13 -4.12
CA LEU A 56 -9.74 -3.01 -5.01
C LEU A 56 -9.27 -2.62 -6.42
N GLU A 57 -10.18 -2.69 -7.38
CA GLU A 57 -9.92 -2.12 -8.69
C GLU A 57 -9.62 -0.61 -8.57
N PRO A 58 -8.65 -0.10 -9.35
CA PRO A 58 -8.37 1.32 -9.39
C PRO A 58 -9.60 2.10 -9.91
N PRO A 59 -9.86 3.31 -9.38
CA PRO A 59 -10.98 4.12 -9.81
C PRO A 59 -10.70 4.69 -11.21
N GLU A 60 -11.70 4.58 -12.08
CA GLU A 60 -11.77 5.02 -13.48
C GLU A 60 -10.75 4.43 -14.48
N GLY A 61 -11.20 3.43 -15.22
CA GLY A 61 -10.89 3.28 -16.65
C GLY A 61 -9.45 2.95 -17.06
N SER A 62 -8.53 2.72 -16.12
CA SER A 62 -7.19 2.21 -16.46
C SER A 62 -7.32 0.77 -16.94
N LYS A 63 -7.33 0.60 -18.27
CA LYS A 63 -7.31 -0.69 -18.95
C LYS A 63 -6.33 -1.63 -18.26
N THR A 64 -6.75 -2.88 -18.09
CA THR A 64 -5.99 -3.99 -17.52
C THR A 64 -4.66 -4.16 -18.26
N PHE A 65 -3.63 -3.46 -17.81
CA PHE A 65 -2.26 -3.81 -18.15
C PHE A 65 -1.84 -4.84 -17.10
N GLU A 66 -1.49 -6.05 -17.54
CA GLU A 66 -0.84 -7.02 -16.68
C GLU A 66 0.44 -6.39 -16.14
N LYS A 67 0.43 -6.09 -14.84
CA LYS A 67 1.59 -5.55 -14.13
C LYS A 67 1.81 -6.42 -12.90
N THR A 68 3.01 -6.97 -12.80
CA THR A 68 3.40 -7.85 -11.70
C THR A 68 3.59 -7.03 -10.42
N ARG A 69 3.00 -7.49 -9.32
CA ARG A 69 3.24 -6.96 -7.98
C ARG A 69 4.10 -7.96 -7.23
N HIS A 70 5.18 -7.49 -6.61
CA HIS A 70 5.97 -8.29 -5.71
C HIS A 70 5.59 -7.92 -4.27
N LEU A 71 4.96 -8.86 -3.55
CA LEU A 71 4.69 -8.73 -2.12
C LEU A 71 5.78 -9.47 -1.36
N LEU A 72 6.56 -8.74 -0.57
CA LEU A 72 7.52 -9.33 0.36
C LEU A 72 6.93 -9.28 1.76
N LEU A 73 6.75 -10.45 2.37
CA LEU A 73 6.35 -10.58 3.77
C LEU A 73 7.59 -10.90 4.60
N CYS A 74 7.87 -10.05 5.59
CA CYS A 74 8.95 -10.27 6.55
C CYS A 74 8.32 -10.65 7.90
N SER A 75 8.55 -11.88 8.35
CA SER A 75 8.04 -12.41 9.63
C SER A 75 9.17 -12.59 10.64
N LEU A 76 8.83 -12.49 11.93
CA LEU A 76 9.75 -12.87 13.00
C LEU A 76 9.93 -14.40 13.02
N PRO A 77 11.13 -14.88 13.39
CA PRO A 77 11.33 -16.31 13.60
C PRO A 77 10.42 -16.82 14.73
N PRO A 78 9.95 -18.07 14.67
CA PRO A 78 9.17 -18.67 15.74
C PRO A 78 9.97 -18.65 17.05
N ARG A 79 9.31 -18.28 18.16
CA ARG A 79 9.89 -18.43 19.51
C ARG A 79 9.69 -19.89 19.95
N HIS A 80 10.78 -20.54 20.34
CA HIS A 80 10.81 -21.89 20.90
C HIS A 80 10.07 -21.97 22.24
#